data_AF-A0A354Z0W6-F1
#
_entry.id   AF-A0A354Z0W6-F1
#
_cell.length_a   1.000
_cell.length_b   1.000
_cell.length_c   1.000
_cell.angle_alpha   90.00
_cell.angle_beta   90.00
_cell.angle_gamma   90.00
#
_symmetry.space_group_name_H-M   'P 1'
#
loop_
_entity.id
_entity.type
_entity.pdbx_description
1 polymer ?
#
loop_
_entity_poly.entity_id
_entity_poly.type
_entity_poly.pdbx_seq_one_letter_code
_entity_poly.pdbx_strand_id
1 'polypeptide(L)'
;IEFYRRLRPGELATEDAAEQLLKNLFFDPRRYDMAAVGRYKVNKKLGLNIPPENRHLTLEDITATIAYLLKLIKGEGKTDVIDHLGNRRLRSIGELLQNQFRTGLVRMERVVRERMSI
;
A
#
# COMPACT_ATOMS: atom_id res chain seq x y z
N ILE A 1 -13.22 -13.73 6.62
CA ILE A 1 -12.61 -14.90 7.32
C ILE A 1 -11.64 -15.68 6.42
N GLU A 2 -12.01 -16.07 5.19
CA GLU A 2 -11.14 -16.89 4.34
C GLU A 2 -9.78 -16.23 4.01
N PHE A 3 -9.79 -14.92 3.74
CA PHE A 3 -8.58 -14.10 3.59
C PHE A 3 -7.58 -14.29 4.74
N TYR A 4 -8.05 -14.26 5.98
CA TYR A 4 -7.22 -14.42 7.17
C TYR A 4 -6.60 -15.83 7.24
N ARG A 5 -7.40 -16.87 6.98
CA ARG A 5 -6.93 -18.27 7.00
C ARG A 5 -5.84 -18.53 5.96
N ARG A 6 -5.92 -17.87 4.78
CA ARG A 6 -4.89 -18.00 3.73
C ARG A 6 -3.58 -17.30 4.11
N LEU A 7 -3.65 -16.14 4.75
CA LEU A 7 -2.46 -15.38 5.14
C LEU A 7 -1.79 -15.92 6.41
N ARG A 8 -2.59 -16.46 7.33
CA ARG A 8 -2.14 -17.02 8.61
C ARG A 8 -2.67 -18.44 8.78
N PRO A 9 -2.10 -19.41 8.06
CA PRO A 9 -2.52 -20.79 8.20
C PRO A 9 -2.23 -21.28 9.62
N GLY A 10 -3.25 -21.83 10.29
CA GLY A 10 -3.12 -22.42 11.64
C GLY A 10 -3.56 -21.51 12.80
N GLU A 11 -3.78 -20.21 12.58
CA GLU A 11 -4.37 -19.34 13.61
C GLU A 11 -5.91 -19.44 13.62
N LEU A 12 -6.52 -19.31 14.81
CA LEU A 12 -7.98 -19.22 14.92
C LEU A 12 -8.47 -17.94 14.23
N ALA A 13 -9.24 -18.11 13.15
CA ALA A 13 -9.76 -16.99 12.39
C ALA A 13 -11.06 -16.48 13.01
N THR A 14 -10.97 -15.42 13.81
CA THR A 14 -12.13 -14.63 14.25
C THR A 14 -12.46 -13.53 13.25
N GLU A 15 -13.69 -13.03 13.27
CA GLU A 15 -14.13 -11.94 12.39
C GLU A 15 -13.35 -10.65 12.68
N ASP A 16 -13.26 -10.26 13.95
CA ASP A 16 -12.54 -9.07 14.39
C ASP A 16 -11.06 -9.10 14.00
N ALA A 17 -10.39 -10.25 14.18
CA ALA A 17 -8.98 -10.40 13.81
C ALA A 17 -8.78 -10.29 12.29
N ALA A 18 -9.72 -10.83 11.51
CA ALA A 18 -9.70 -10.73 10.05
C ALA A 18 -9.90 -9.29 9.57
N GLU A 19 -10.82 -8.55 10.17
CA GLU A 19 -11.07 -7.16 9.84
C GLU A 19 -9.88 -6.28 10.22
N GLN A 20 -9.34 -6.45 11.43
CA GLN A 20 -8.17 -5.72 11.88
C GLN A 20 -6.94 -6.00 11.00
N LEU A 21 -6.72 -7.25 10.60
CA LEU A 21 -5.62 -7.60 9.69
C LEU A 21 -5.77 -6.86 8.35
N LEU A 22 -6.97 -6.86 7.77
CA LEU A 22 -7.23 -6.18 6.51
C LEU A 22 -6.99 -4.66 6.61
N LYS A 23 -7.52 -4.04 7.66
CA LYS A 23 -7.29 -2.61 7.97
C LYS A 23 -5.80 -2.30 8.06
N ASN A 24 -5.06 -3.10 8.81
CA ASN A 24 -3.61 -2.90 9.01
C ASN A 24 -2.76 -3.13 7.76
N LEU A 25 -3.23 -3.93 6.80
CA LEU A 25 -2.47 -4.24 5.59
C LEU A 25 -2.52 -3.12 4.54
N PHE A 26 -3.68 -2.49 4.36
CA PHE A 26 -3.89 -1.57 3.22
C PHE A 26 -4.40 -0.18 3.61
N PHE A 27 -5.12 -0.07 4.74
CA PHE A 27 -5.85 1.14 5.12
C PHE A 27 -5.23 1.88 6.31
N ASP A 28 -4.21 1.31 6.97
CA ASP A 28 -3.46 2.00 8.03
C ASP A 28 -2.31 2.84 7.42
N PRO A 29 -2.34 4.19 7.50
CA PRO A 29 -1.28 5.05 6.97
C PRO A 29 0.09 4.82 7.62
N ARG A 30 0.14 4.23 8.82
CA ARG A 30 1.41 3.93 9.50
C ARG A 30 2.09 2.70 8.92
N ARG A 31 1.31 1.77 8.37
CA ARG A 31 1.79 0.47 7.86
C ARG A 31 1.88 0.40 6.35
N TYR A 32 1.05 1.17 5.64
CA TYR A 32 1.01 1.18 4.18
C TYR A 32 1.18 2.60 3.63
N ASP A 33 2.17 2.80 2.77
CA ASP A 33 2.51 4.09 2.16
C ASP A 33 3.00 3.86 0.72
N MET A 34 2.19 4.26 -0.26
CA MET A 34 2.55 4.16 -1.68
C MET A 34 3.51 5.28 -2.13
N ALA A 35 3.94 6.15 -1.21
CA ALA A 35 4.65 7.40 -1.45
C ALA A 35 3.89 8.37 -2.36
N ALA A 36 4.38 9.61 -2.45
CA ALA A 36 3.79 10.63 -3.31
C ALA A 36 3.75 10.19 -4.79
N VAL A 37 4.80 9.49 -5.25
CA VAL A 37 4.88 9.01 -6.65
C VAL A 37 3.85 7.90 -6.92
N GLY A 38 3.61 6.98 -5.97
CA GLY A 38 2.60 5.94 -6.15
C GLY A 38 1.20 6.53 -6.25
N ARG A 39 0.84 7.46 -5.35
CA ARG A 39 -0.45 8.16 -5.38
C ARG A 39 -0.65 8.91 -6.69
N TYR A 40 0.36 9.66 -7.13
CA TYR A 40 0.33 10.34 -8.43
C TYR A 40 0.12 9.36 -9.61
N LYS A 41 0.84 8.23 -9.64
CA LYS A 41 0.72 7.23 -10.71
C LYS A 41 -0.65 6.56 -10.73
N VAL A 42 -1.18 6.19 -9.57
CA VAL A 42 -2.51 5.57 -9.45
C VAL A 42 -3.59 6.54 -9.93
N ASN A 43 -3.58 7.78 -9.43
CA ASN A 43 -4.51 8.82 -9.86
C ASN A 43 -4.45 9.05 -11.38
N LYS A 44 -3.25 9.18 -11.93
CA LYS A 44 -3.06 9.40 -13.37
C LYS A 44 -3.53 8.21 -14.21
N LYS A 45 -3.28 6.98 -13.75
CA LYS A 45 -3.63 5.76 -14.49
C LYS A 45 -5.12 5.48 -14.46
N LEU A 46 -5.76 5.70 -13.32
CA LEU A 46 -7.17 5.37 -13.08
C LEU A 46 -8.11 6.57 -13.27
N GLY A 47 -7.57 7.78 -13.48
CA GLY A 47 -8.35 9.01 -13.61
C GLY A 47 -8.97 9.51 -12.31
N LEU A 48 -8.32 9.22 -11.17
CA LEU A 48 -8.81 9.59 -9.84
C LEU A 48 -8.27 10.96 -9.40
N ASN A 49 -9.00 11.66 -8.53
CA ASN A 49 -8.61 12.96 -7.97
C ASN A 49 -8.44 12.90 -6.45
N ILE A 50 -7.75 11.86 -5.96
CA ILE A 50 -7.47 11.68 -4.52
C ILE A 50 -6.28 12.57 -4.11
N PRO A 51 -6.33 13.31 -2.99
CA PRO A 51 -5.25 14.20 -2.58
C PRO A 51 -3.88 13.48 -2.43
N PRO A 52 -2.75 14.13 -2.81
CA PRO A 52 -1.41 13.54 -2.73
C PRO A 52 -0.92 13.24 -1.30
N GLU A 53 -1.56 13.83 -0.29
CA GLU A 53 -1.34 13.58 1.12
C GLU A 53 -1.88 12.21 1.54
N ASN A 54 -2.92 11.73 0.87
CA ASN A 54 -3.50 10.42 1.11
C ASN A 54 -2.65 9.35 0.39
N ARG A 55 -1.76 8.68 1.13
CA ARG A 55 -0.80 7.70 0.58
C ARG A 55 -1.07 6.25 0.96
N HIS A 56 -2.16 5.97 1.67
CA HIS A 56 -2.63 4.59 1.84
C HIS A 56 -3.60 4.21 0.71
N LEU A 57 -3.89 2.92 0.57
CA LEU A 57 -4.85 2.44 -0.42
C LEU A 57 -6.28 2.81 0.02
N THR A 58 -7.12 3.24 -0.92
CA THR A 58 -8.54 3.55 -0.66
C THR A 58 -9.46 2.55 -1.36
N LEU A 59 -10.73 2.49 -0.95
CA LEU A 59 -11.73 1.67 -1.63
C LEU A 59 -11.96 2.13 -3.09
N GLU A 60 -11.85 3.43 -3.34
CA GLU A 60 -11.93 4.00 -4.69
C GLU A 60 -10.78 3.51 -5.57
N ASP A 61 -9.56 3.42 -5.04
CA ASP A 61 -8.41 2.85 -5.75
C ASP A 61 -8.68 1.40 -6.17
N ILE A 62 -9.22 0.59 -5.25
CA ILE A 62 -9.46 -0.84 -5.49
C ILE A 62 -10.56 -1.03 -6.53
N THR A 63 -11.69 -0.35 -6.36
CA THR A 63 -12.84 -0.46 -7.27
C THR A 63 -12.49 0.02 -8.67
N ALA A 64 -11.79 1.15 -8.80
CA ALA A 64 -11.30 1.67 -10.08
C ALA A 64 -10.26 0.74 -10.73
N THR A 65 -9.36 0.14 -9.95
CA THR A 65 -8.39 -0.83 -10.46
C THR A 65 -9.08 -2.07 -11.05
N ILE A 66 -10.05 -2.63 -10.34
CA ILE A 66 -10.83 -3.79 -10.81
C ILE A 66 -11.61 -3.42 -12.08
N ALA A 67 -12.27 -2.26 -12.10
CA ALA A 67 -12.99 -1.78 -13.28
C ALA A 67 -12.05 -1.59 -14.48
N TYR A 68 -10.84 -1.05 -14.27
CA TYR A 68 -9.83 -0.91 -15.32
C TYR A 68 -9.35 -2.27 -15.84
N LEU A 69 -9.13 -3.26 -14.98
CA LEU A 69 -8.78 -4.62 -15.38
C LEU A 69 -9.88 -5.26 -16.24
N LEU A 70 -11.15 -5.10 -15.87
CA LEU A 70 -12.27 -5.61 -16.65
C LEU A 70 -12.36 -4.97 -18.04
N LYS A 71 -12.07 -3.66 -18.15
CA LYS A 71 -11.98 -2.97 -19.45
C LYS A 71 -10.86 -3.56 -20.32
N LEU A 72 -9.68 -3.79 -19.75
CA LEU A 72 -8.57 -4.42 -20.46
C LEU A 72 -8.92 -5.83 -20.96
N ILE A 73 -9.64 -6.63 -20.17
CA ILE A 73 -10.11 -7.97 -20.58
C ILE A 73 -11.05 -7.89 -21.79
N LYS A 74 -11.88 -6.84 -21.85
CA LYS A 74 -12.76 -6.57 -23.00
C LYS A 74 -12.03 -6.00 -24.22
N GLY A 75 -10.71 -5.78 -24.14
CA GLY A 75 -9.91 -5.14 -25.18
C GLY A 75 -10.00 -3.61 -25.18
N GLU A 76 -10.64 -3.01 -24.18
CA GLU A 76 -10.75 -1.56 -24.04
C GLU A 76 -9.55 -1.02 -23.24
N GLY A 77 -8.59 -0.41 -23.93
CA GLY A 77 -7.42 0.23 -23.33
C GLY A 77 -6.09 -0.40 -23.78
N LYS A 78 -5.00 -0.04 -23.10
CA LYS A 78 -3.65 -0.51 -23.43
C LYS A 78 -2.95 -1.05 -22.18
N THR A 79 -2.32 -2.20 -22.33
CA THR A 79 -1.45 -2.79 -21.30
C THR A 79 -0.16 -1.98 -21.16
N ASP A 80 0.35 -1.90 -19.94
CA ASP A 80 1.59 -1.17 -19.67
C ASP A 80 2.81 -2.00 -20.07
N VAL A 81 3.82 -1.33 -20.64
CA VAL A 81 5.12 -1.93 -20.89
C VAL A 81 6.00 -1.75 -19.66
N ILE A 82 6.47 -2.86 -19.10
CA ILE A 82 7.23 -2.88 -17.84
C ILE A 82 8.56 -2.13 -17.97
N ASP A 83 9.21 -2.22 -19.14
CA ASP A 83 10.53 -1.62 -19.37
C ASP A 83 10.51 -0.16 -19.80
N HIS A 84 9.32 0.42 -20.01
CA HIS A 84 9.22 1.84 -20.33
C HIS A 84 9.82 2.68 -19.18
N LEU A 85 10.74 3.61 -19.47
CA LEU A 85 11.46 4.36 -18.45
C LEU A 85 10.53 5.18 -17.54
N GLY A 86 9.37 5.63 -18.03
CA GLY A 86 8.34 6.25 -17.18
C GLY A 86 7.78 5.33 -16.07
N ASN A 87 7.92 4.00 -16.24
CA ASN A 87 7.56 2.98 -15.25
C ASN A 87 8.76 2.54 -14.39
N ARG A 88 9.99 2.91 -14.78
CA ARG A 88 11.21 2.71 -13.98
C ARG A 88 11.46 3.96 -13.12
N ARG A 89 11.91 3.75 -11.89
CA ARG A 89 12.25 4.84 -10.97
C ARG A 89 13.65 4.62 -10.41
N LEU A 90 14.50 5.62 -10.57
CA LEU A 90 15.81 5.66 -9.92
C LEU A 90 15.64 6.10 -8.46
N ARG A 91 16.31 5.40 -7.55
CA ARG A 91 16.42 5.80 -6.14
C ARG A 91 17.83 6.34 -5.91
N SER A 92 17.92 7.57 -5.40
CA SER A 92 19.20 8.16 -5.02
C SER A 92 19.67 7.61 -3.68
N ILE A 93 20.96 7.79 -3.38
CA ILE A 93 21.55 7.38 -2.09
C ILE A 93 20.80 8.01 -0.91
N GLY A 94 20.40 9.28 -1.03
CA GLY A 94 19.62 9.97 0.01
C GLY A 94 18.29 9.31 0.32
N GLU A 95 17.55 8.85 -0.70
CA GLU A 95 16.28 8.13 -0.51
C GLU A 95 16.51 6.78 0.17
N LEU A 96 17.54 6.04 -0.25
CA LEU A 96 17.87 4.75 0.36
C LEU A 96 18.25 4.92 1.83
N LEU A 97 19.08 5.92 2.14
CA LEU A 97 19.48 6.26 3.50
C LEU A 97 18.26 6.66 4.35
N GLN A 98 17.40 7.54 3.83
CA GLN A 98 16.18 7.98 4.51
C GLN A 98 15.27 6.79 4.89
N ASN A 99 15.10 5.82 3.99
CA ASN A 99 14.31 4.62 4.26
C ASN A 99 14.91 3.76 5.38
N GLN A 100 16.23 3.66 5.45
CA GLN A 100 16.91 2.95 6.53
C GLN A 100 16.76 3.66 7.87
N PHE A 101 16.94 4.99 7.90
CA PHE A 101 16.70 5.79 9.10
C PHE A 101 15.25 5.68 9.58
N ARG A 102 14.27 5.78 8.68
CA ARG A 102 12.84 5.61 9.02
C ARG A 102 12.59 4.27 9.71
N THR A 103 13.14 3.18 9.17
CA THR A 103 13.02 1.85 9.76
C THR A 103 13.63 1.77 11.16
N GLY A 104 14.81 2.39 11.35
CA GLY A 104 15.45 2.50 12.66
C GLY A 104 14.60 3.27 13.68
N LEU A 105 14.09 4.45 13.28
CA LEU A 105 13.21 5.28 14.12
C LEU A 105 11.94 4.54 14.56
N VAL A 106 11.28 3.82 13.66
CA VAL A 106 10.07 3.03 13.99
C VAL A 106 10.37 1.95 15.03
N ARG A 107 11.54 1.30 14.97
CA ARG A 107 11.96 0.32 15.98
C ARG A 107 12.22 0.98 17.34
N MET A 108 12.90 2.13 17.34
CA MET A 108 13.16 2.87 18.58
C MET A 108 11.88 3.40 19.21
N GLU A 109 10.94 3.93 18.42
CA GLU A 109 9.62 4.38 18.91
C GLU A 109 8.91 3.26 19.67
N ARG A 110 8.93 2.04 19.12
CA ARG A 110 8.34 0.87 19.76
C ARG A 110 8.97 0.57 21.12
N VAL A 111 10.30 0.54 21.19
CA VAL A 111 11.04 0.29 22.45
C VAL A 111 10.74 1.36 23.50
N VAL A 112 10.66 2.63 23.10
CA VAL A 112 10.33 3.73 24.01
C VAL A 112 8.90 3.60 24.53
N ARG A 113 7.92 3.32 23.66
CA ARG A 113 6.52 3.11 24.07
C ARG A 113 6.38 1.94 25.05
N GLU A 114 7.05 0.82 24.76
CA GLU A 114 7.05 -0.35 25.65
C GLU A 114 7.61 -0.02 27.03
N ARG A 115 8.63 0.86 27.13
CA ARG A 115 9.21 1.30 28.42
C ARG A 115 8.37 2.35 29.16
N MET A 116 7.62 3.19 28.45
CA MET A 116 6.77 4.24 29.04
C MET A 116 5.43 3.72 29.55
N SER A 117 5.02 2.52 29.11
CA SER A 117 3.85 1.81 29.63
C SER A 117 4.15 0.92 30.84
N ILE A 118 5.43 0.84 31.25
CA ILE A 118 5.87 0.29 32.54
C ILE A 118 5.89 1.43 33.54
#